data_AF-A0A6A5ULT3-F1
#
_entry.id   AF-A0A6A5ULT3-F1
#
_cell.length_a   1.000
_cell.length_b   1.000
_cell.length_c   1.000
_cell.angle_alpha   90.00
_cell.angle_beta   90.00
_cell.angle_gamma   90.00
#
_symmetry.space_group_name_H-M   'P 1'
#
loop_
_entity.id
_entity.type
_entity.pdbx_description
1 polymer ?
#
loop_
_entity_poly.entity_id
_entity_poly.type
_entity_poly.pdbx_seq_one_letter_code
_entity_poly.pdbx_strand_id
1 'polypeptide(L)'
;MPFNLAFQDDAQIRAWRTVKRFPKNTSFMFDVVVRLHQLGLAVASDWIDRVDSCALTNLYFEALQSAMLIQLEEPWSEQLPGGIQGQEAAVMFKVWAAGLPIYACAALRHLRSRHRVLVPREYHGPLFGRVQTILDGDGGYHAWPRGRNLEPVLATLFYALEACTWDDPWRIWCVDAMRKILDLLKLKTVKEFKKTLNFMPMTELHQEMMDIVWAELTHESVPRISSMLQVFG
;
A
#
# COMPACT_ATOMS: atom_id res chain seq x y z
N MET A 1 -28.92 4.03 -2.99
CA MET A 1 -28.59 2.59 -3.03
C MET A 1 -27.11 2.47 -3.38
N PRO A 2 -26.33 1.60 -2.73
CA PRO A 2 -24.95 1.37 -3.16
C PRO A 2 -24.96 0.76 -4.58
N PHE A 3 -24.08 1.27 -5.44
CA PHE A 3 -23.90 0.75 -6.80
C PHE A 3 -23.14 -0.57 -6.66
N ASN A 4 -23.82 -1.71 -6.81
CA ASN A 4 -23.15 -3.02 -6.74
C ASN A 4 -22.32 -3.22 -8.01
N LEU A 5 -21.00 -3.02 -7.88
CA LEU A 5 -20.05 -3.29 -8.94
C LEU A 5 -19.93 -4.81 -9.14
N ALA A 6 -19.76 -5.26 -10.39
CA ALA A 6 -19.72 -6.68 -10.74
C ALA A 6 -18.58 -7.49 -10.07
N PHE A 7 -17.62 -6.81 -9.44
CA PHE A 7 -16.48 -7.38 -8.70
C PHE A 7 -16.59 -7.24 -7.18
N GLN A 8 -17.78 -6.92 -6.65
CA GLN A 8 -18.00 -6.75 -5.21
C GLN A 8 -17.72 -8.03 -4.42
N ASP A 9 -18.13 -9.19 -4.91
CA ASP A 9 -17.88 -10.48 -4.26
C ASP A 9 -16.37 -10.77 -4.17
N ASP A 10 -15.65 -10.54 -5.27
CA ASP A 10 -14.19 -10.67 -5.33
C ASP A 10 -13.50 -9.73 -4.35
N ALA A 11 -13.96 -8.47 -4.26
CA ALA A 11 -13.44 -7.50 -3.32
C ALA A 11 -13.68 -7.92 -1.86
N GLN A 12 -14.86 -8.46 -1.54
CA GLN A 12 -15.20 -8.97 -0.21
C GLN A 12 -14.33 -10.17 0.19
N ILE A 13 -14.12 -11.12 -0.73
CA ILE A 13 -13.25 -12.29 -0.50
C ILE A 13 -11.81 -11.83 -0.22
N ARG A 14 -11.29 -10.88 -1.03
CA ARG A 14 -9.96 -10.32 -0.82
C ARG A 14 -9.87 -9.56 0.50
N ALA A 15 -10.86 -8.73 0.81
CA ALA A 15 -10.90 -7.98 2.06
C ALA A 15 -10.93 -8.89 3.29
N TRP A 16 -11.70 -9.98 3.27
CA TRP A 16 -11.72 -10.93 4.36
C TRP A 16 -10.35 -11.57 4.61
N ARG A 17 -9.57 -11.84 3.54
CA ARG A 17 -8.19 -12.34 3.67
C ARG A 17 -7.24 -11.28 4.23
N THR A 18 -7.42 -10.02 3.84
CA THR A 18 -6.66 -8.88 4.35
C THR A 18 -6.94 -8.63 5.83
N VAL A 19 -8.21 -8.57 6.26
CA VAL A 19 -8.59 -8.25 7.65
C VAL A 19 -7.98 -9.25 8.64
N LYS A 20 -7.79 -10.51 8.24
CA LYS A 20 -7.10 -11.51 9.08
C LYS A 20 -5.67 -11.13 9.45
N ARG A 21 -5.06 -10.18 8.74
CA ARG A 21 -3.69 -9.68 8.91
C ARG A 21 -3.61 -8.60 9.99
N PHE A 22 -4.76 -8.12 10.46
CA PHE A 22 -4.89 -7.09 11.48
C PHE A 22 -5.32 -7.72 12.83
N PRO A 23 -5.14 -6.99 13.96
CA PRO A 23 -5.68 -7.39 15.25
C PRO A 23 -7.18 -7.71 15.20
N LYS A 24 -7.63 -8.60 16.09
CA LYS A 24 -9.06 -8.97 16.18
C LYS A 24 -9.90 -7.78 16.64
N ASN A 25 -11.20 -7.83 16.36
CA ASN A 25 -12.23 -6.86 16.77
C ASN A 25 -12.22 -5.49 16.07
N THR A 26 -11.47 -5.34 14.98
CA THR A 26 -11.51 -4.11 14.17
C THR A 26 -12.58 -4.22 13.09
N SER A 27 -13.85 -3.98 13.46
CA SER A 27 -14.99 -4.10 12.54
C SER A 27 -14.89 -3.14 11.34
N PHE A 28 -14.42 -1.91 11.57
CA PHE A 28 -14.26 -0.88 10.54
C PHE A 28 -13.32 -1.31 9.39
N MET A 29 -12.37 -2.20 9.68
CA MET A 29 -11.33 -2.59 8.71
C MET A 29 -11.91 -3.26 7.47
N PHE A 30 -12.96 -4.06 7.63
CA PHE A 30 -13.56 -4.76 6.50
C PHE A 30 -14.10 -3.76 5.47
N ASP A 31 -14.88 -2.78 5.93
CA ASP A 31 -15.54 -1.80 5.06
C ASP A 31 -14.53 -0.93 4.32
N VAL A 32 -13.42 -0.58 4.96
CA VAL A 32 -12.34 0.18 4.33
C VAL A 32 -11.66 -0.67 3.27
N VAL A 33 -11.23 -1.87 3.66
CA VAL A 33 -10.42 -2.71 2.80
C VAL A 33 -11.22 -3.22 1.59
N VAL A 34 -12.52 -3.46 1.74
CA VAL A 34 -13.42 -3.76 0.61
C VAL A 34 -13.35 -2.65 -0.42
N ARG A 35 -13.49 -1.38 -0.01
CA ARG A 35 -13.42 -0.23 -0.94
C ARG A 35 -12.08 -0.12 -1.64
N LEU A 36 -10.97 -0.36 -0.93
CA LEU A 36 -9.64 -0.32 -1.51
C LEU A 36 -9.41 -1.46 -2.53
N HIS A 37 -9.90 -2.67 -2.25
CA HIS A 37 -9.87 -3.78 -3.22
C HIS A 37 -10.79 -3.52 -4.41
N GLN A 38 -11.97 -2.94 -4.19
CA GLN A 38 -12.85 -2.50 -5.27
C GLN A 38 -12.13 -1.52 -6.17
N LEU A 39 -11.45 -0.50 -5.62
CA LEU A 39 -10.67 0.46 -6.41
C LEU A 39 -9.56 -0.24 -7.21
N GLY A 40 -8.84 -1.19 -6.58
CA GLY A 40 -7.79 -1.96 -7.25
C GLY A 40 -8.30 -2.85 -8.37
N LEU A 41 -9.50 -3.43 -8.21
CA LEU A 41 -10.17 -4.22 -9.23
C LEU A 41 -10.75 -3.37 -10.36
N ALA A 42 -11.27 -2.18 -10.04
CA ALA A 42 -11.85 -1.27 -11.04
C ALA A 42 -10.80 -0.78 -12.05
N VAL A 43 -9.52 -0.75 -11.68
CA VAL A 43 -8.41 -0.37 -12.56
C VAL A 43 -7.71 -1.57 -13.22
N ALA A 44 -8.19 -2.78 -12.97
CA ALA A 44 -7.67 -4.03 -13.56
C ALA A 44 -8.08 -4.15 -15.04
N SER A 45 -7.32 -4.93 -15.82
CA SER A 45 -7.54 -5.02 -17.29
C SER A 45 -8.89 -5.63 -17.61
N ASP A 46 -9.37 -6.52 -16.75
CA ASP A 46 -10.64 -7.22 -16.92
C ASP A 46 -11.86 -6.31 -16.76
N TRP A 47 -11.70 -5.16 -16.10
CA TRP A 47 -12.79 -4.30 -15.64
C TRP A 47 -12.74 -2.87 -16.16
N ILE A 48 -11.57 -2.36 -16.57
CA ILE A 48 -11.37 -0.95 -16.93
C ILE A 48 -12.35 -0.43 -17.99
N ASP A 49 -12.66 -1.24 -19.01
CA ASP A 49 -13.59 -0.88 -20.09
C ASP A 49 -15.06 -1.23 -19.76
N ARG A 50 -15.32 -1.85 -18.60
CA ARG A 50 -16.64 -2.32 -18.15
C ARG A 50 -17.22 -1.49 -17.01
N VAL A 51 -16.41 -0.63 -16.39
CA VAL A 51 -16.82 0.29 -15.33
C VAL A 51 -16.92 1.68 -15.96
N ASP A 52 -18.08 2.32 -15.82
CA ASP A 52 -18.24 3.68 -16.32
C ASP A 52 -17.39 4.67 -15.50
N SER A 53 -16.94 5.75 -16.15
CA SER A 53 -16.05 6.73 -15.53
C SER A 53 -16.66 7.42 -14.30
N CYS A 54 -18.00 7.53 -14.22
CA CYS A 54 -18.68 8.12 -13.07
C CYS A 54 -18.59 7.19 -11.86
N ALA A 55 -18.90 5.90 -12.03
CA ALA A 55 -18.75 4.90 -10.98
C ALA A 55 -17.30 4.79 -10.48
N LEU A 56 -16.33 4.82 -11.40
CA LEU A 56 -14.91 4.81 -11.04
C LEU A 56 -14.48 6.05 -10.24
N THR A 57 -14.97 7.22 -10.64
CA THR A 57 -14.70 8.49 -9.94
C THR A 57 -15.32 8.49 -8.54
N ASN A 58 -16.56 8.01 -8.40
CA ASN A 58 -17.22 7.86 -7.10
C ASN A 58 -16.44 6.90 -6.19
N LEU A 59 -16.03 5.76 -6.72
CA LEU A 59 -15.24 4.78 -5.97
C LEU A 59 -13.90 5.34 -5.51
N TYR A 60 -13.22 6.12 -6.35
CA TYR A 60 -11.99 6.81 -5.97
C TYR A 60 -12.22 7.79 -4.81
N PHE A 61 -13.24 8.65 -4.90
CA PHE A 61 -13.54 9.62 -3.85
C PHE A 61 -13.98 8.94 -2.54
N GLU A 62 -14.80 7.89 -2.61
CA GLU A 62 -15.21 7.10 -1.44
C GLU A 62 -14.03 6.39 -0.78
N ALA A 63 -13.11 5.83 -1.56
CA ALA A 63 -11.90 5.18 -1.06
C ALA A 63 -10.96 6.19 -0.39
N LEU A 64 -10.74 7.35 -1.02
CA LEU A 64 -9.90 8.42 -0.47
C LEU A 64 -10.52 9.04 0.78
N GLN A 65 -11.83 9.28 0.79
CA GLN A 65 -12.54 9.76 1.97
C GLN A 65 -12.40 8.76 3.13
N SER A 66 -12.60 7.46 2.87
CA SER A 66 -12.42 6.42 3.87
C SER A 66 -10.99 6.39 4.42
N ALA A 67 -9.99 6.51 3.54
CA ALA A 67 -8.57 6.59 3.93
C ALA A 67 -8.28 7.78 4.85
N MET A 68 -8.85 8.96 4.54
CA MET A 68 -8.68 10.16 5.35
C MET A 68 -9.39 10.07 6.70
N LEU A 69 -10.62 9.54 6.75
CA LEU A 69 -11.39 9.43 7.99
C LEU A 69 -10.71 8.50 9.00
N ILE A 70 -10.19 7.35 8.55
CA ILE A 70 -9.44 6.42 9.40
C ILE A 70 -8.27 7.11 10.09
N GLN A 71 -7.57 7.99 9.37
CA GLN A 71 -6.43 8.71 9.92
C GLN A 71 -6.84 9.81 10.91
N LEU A 72 -8.01 10.42 10.71
CA LEU A 72 -8.52 11.49 11.57
C LEU A 72 -9.19 10.95 12.84
N GLU A 73 -10.00 9.91 12.71
CA GLU A 73 -10.81 9.35 13.79
C GLU A 73 -10.02 8.33 14.63
N GLU A 74 -8.94 7.77 14.10
CA GLU A 74 -8.15 6.70 14.71
C GLU A 74 -9.05 5.61 15.37
N PRO A 75 -9.97 4.97 14.63
CA PRO A 75 -11.03 4.12 15.21
C PRO A 75 -10.50 2.88 15.95
N TRP A 76 -9.22 2.55 15.78
CA TRP A 76 -8.54 1.50 16.54
C TRP A 76 -8.21 1.93 17.98
N SER A 77 -8.09 3.23 18.27
CA SER A 77 -7.56 3.76 19.54
C SER A 77 -8.28 3.20 20.78
N GLU A 78 -9.59 3.02 20.71
CA GLU A 78 -10.42 2.48 21.80
C GLU A 78 -10.43 0.93 21.86
N GLN A 79 -9.96 0.27 20.80
CA GLN A 79 -10.07 -1.19 20.60
C GLN A 79 -8.77 -1.93 20.93
N LEU A 80 -7.65 -1.21 21.06
CA LEU A 80 -6.35 -1.82 21.27
C LEU A 80 -6.13 -2.20 22.73
N PRO A 81 -5.54 -3.39 23.00
CA PRO A 81 -5.16 -3.75 24.36
C PRO A 81 -4.06 -2.80 24.87
N GLY A 82 -3.93 -2.65 26.19
CA GLY A 82 -2.80 -1.91 26.77
C GLY A 82 -1.45 -2.61 26.59
N GLY A 83 -0.36 -1.90 26.87
CA GLY A 83 1.00 -2.43 26.87
C GLY A 83 1.65 -2.52 25.49
N ILE A 84 2.73 -3.30 25.38
CA ILE A 84 3.60 -3.37 24.18
C ILE A 84 2.82 -3.83 22.94
N GLN A 85 1.97 -4.85 23.07
CA GLN A 85 1.16 -5.35 21.95
C GLN A 85 0.19 -4.31 21.41
N GLY A 86 -0.38 -3.49 22.30
CA GLY A 86 -1.20 -2.34 21.93
C GLY A 86 -0.44 -1.27 21.18
N GLN A 87 0.75 -0.91 21.69
CA GLN A 87 1.62 0.06 21.05
C GLN A 87 2.05 -0.39 19.66
N GLU A 88 2.48 -1.65 19.51
CA GLU A 88 2.81 -2.23 18.19
C GLU A 88 1.63 -2.18 17.23
N ALA A 89 0.43 -2.54 17.69
CA ALA A 89 -0.77 -2.48 16.87
C ALA A 89 -1.13 -1.03 16.47
N ALA A 90 -0.95 -0.07 17.39
CA ALA A 90 -1.18 1.34 17.11
C ALA A 90 -0.21 1.88 16.05
N VAL A 91 1.08 1.54 16.14
CA VAL A 91 2.09 1.91 15.13
C VAL A 91 1.72 1.31 13.77
N MET A 92 1.36 0.03 13.74
CA MET A 92 0.90 -0.63 12.51
C MET A 92 -0.29 0.10 11.89
N PHE A 93 -1.33 0.41 12.67
CA PHE A 93 -2.52 1.11 12.15
C PHE A 93 -2.20 2.52 11.66
N LYS A 94 -1.39 3.27 12.40
CA LYS A 94 -0.98 4.63 12.00
C LYS A 94 -0.21 4.64 10.68
N VAL A 95 0.74 3.72 10.52
CA VAL A 95 1.51 3.59 9.27
C VAL A 95 0.62 3.11 8.13
N TRP A 96 -0.22 2.11 8.38
CA TRP A 96 -1.16 1.61 7.37
C TRP A 96 -2.10 2.72 6.89
N ALA A 97 -2.74 3.44 7.82
CA ALA A 97 -3.63 4.56 7.53
C ALA A 97 -2.94 5.68 6.73
N ALA A 98 -1.70 6.03 7.10
CA ALA A 98 -0.90 7.02 6.36
C ALA A 98 -0.56 6.55 4.92
N GLY A 99 -0.50 5.24 4.68
CA GLY A 99 -0.24 4.65 3.37
C GLY A 99 -1.44 4.59 2.44
N LEU A 100 -2.67 4.67 2.96
CA LEU A 100 -3.88 4.50 2.15
C LEU A 100 -4.08 5.58 1.08
N PRO A 101 -3.83 6.88 1.33
CA PRO A 101 -3.88 7.88 0.28
C PRO A 101 -2.85 7.63 -0.83
N ILE A 102 -1.64 7.14 -0.47
CA ILE A 102 -0.60 6.80 -1.44
C ILE A 102 -1.11 5.69 -2.39
N TYR A 103 -1.72 4.65 -1.83
CA TYR A 103 -2.34 3.58 -2.62
C TYR A 103 -3.45 4.09 -3.54
N ALA A 104 -4.36 4.93 -3.03
CA ALA A 104 -5.46 5.47 -3.83
C ALA A 104 -4.96 6.32 -5.01
N CYS A 105 -3.97 7.18 -4.78
CA CYS A 105 -3.30 7.95 -5.82
C CYS A 105 -2.58 7.04 -6.83
N ALA A 106 -1.90 5.99 -6.36
CA ALA A 106 -1.25 5.01 -7.24
C ALA A 106 -2.27 4.31 -8.14
N ALA A 107 -3.42 3.87 -7.61
CA ALA A 107 -4.47 3.25 -8.40
C ALA A 107 -4.99 4.18 -9.52
N LEU A 108 -5.21 5.45 -9.22
CA LEU A 108 -5.61 6.45 -10.22
C LEU A 108 -4.52 6.69 -11.27
N ARG A 109 -3.24 6.76 -10.86
CA ARG A 109 -2.12 6.86 -11.80
C ARG A 109 -2.04 5.63 -12.70
N HIS A 110 -2.22 4.43 -12.16
CA HIS A 110 -2.18 3.19 -12.91
C HIS A 110 -3.28 3.09 -13.97
N LEU A 111 -4.48 3.55 -13.64
CA LEU A 111 -5.57 3.72 -14.61
C LEU A 111 -5.14 4.62 -15.78
N ARG A 112 -4.62 5.82 -15.47
CA ARG A 112 -4.25 6.81 -16.49
C ARG A 112 -3.10 6.33 -17.38
N SER A 113 -2.10 5.64 -16.80
CA SER A 113 -1.00 5.04 -17.56
C SER A 113 -1.49 4.04 -18.62
N ARG A 114 -2.58 3.31 -18.35
CA ARG A 114 -3.19 2.38 -19.30
C ARG A 114 -3.90 3.07 -20.46
N HIS A 115 -4.47 4.25 -20.21
CA HIS A 115 -4.96 5.13 -21.26
C HIS A 115 -3.84 5.89 -22.00
N ARG A 116 -2.58 5.47 -21.83
CA ARG A 116 -1.38 6.09 -22.45
C ARG A 116 -1.21 7.57 -22.10
N VAL A 117 -1.82 8.01 -21.01
CA VAL A 117 -1.58 9.33 -20.45
C VAL A 117 -0.37 9.20 -19.55
N LEU A 118 0.72 9.88 -19.90
CA LEU A 118 1.89 9.94 -19.04
C LEU A 118 1.55 10.81 -17.84
N VAL A 119 1.36 10.17 -16.69
CA VAL A 119 1.07 10.87 -15.44
C VAL A 119 2.36 10.95 -14.64
N PRO A 120 2.89 12.15 -14.39
CA PRO A 120 4.04 12.29 -13.51
C PRO A 120 3.70 11.74 -12.14
N ARG A 121 4.69 11.12 -11.48
CA ARG A 121 4.55 10.75 -10.07
C ARG A 121 4.38 12.05 -9.27
N GLU A 122 3.25 12.18 -8.58
CA GLU A 122 2.94 13.39 -7.81
C GLU A 122 3.84 13.47 -6.57
N TYR A 123 4.10 14.69 -6.07
CA TYR A 123 4.92 14.86 -4.88
C TYR A 123 4.16 14.39 -3.62
N HIS A 124 4.54 13.23 -3.10
CA HIS A 124 3.95 12.62 -1.90
C HIS A 124 4.75 12.91 -0.62
N GLY A 125 5.70 13.85 -0.65
CA GLY A 125 6.63 14.14 0.46
C GLY A 125 5.97 14.29 1.84
N PRO A 126 4.83 15.00 2.01
CA PRO A 126 4.17 15.09 3.31
C PRO A 126 3.62 13.74 3.83
N LEU A 127 3.16 12.86 2.92
CA LEU A 127 2.68 11.53 3.29
C LEU A 127 3.85 10.62 3.67
N PHE A 128 4.95 10.67 2.89
CA PHE A 128 6.18 9.93 3.18
C PHE A 128 6.79 10.36 4.51
N GLY A 129 6.89 11.67 4.75
CA GLY A 129 7.38 12.21 6.01
C GLY A 129 6.54 11.80 7.21
N ARG A 130 5.22 11.64 7.04
CA ARG A 130 4.36 11.11 8.10
C ARG A 130 4.65 9.64 8.40
N VAL A 131 4.79 8.81 7.36
CA VAL A 131 5.17 7.39 7.51
C VAL A 131 6.53 7.28 8.20
N GLN A 132 7.50 8.08 7.77
CA GLN A 132 8.82 8.12 8.39
C GLN A 132 8.74 8.53 9.86
N THR A 133 8.10 9.65 10.19
CA THR A 133 7.98 10.12 11.58
C THR A 133 7.34 9.07 12.51
N ILE A 134 6.36 8.30 12.02
CA ILE A 134 5.73 7.23 12.82
C ILE A 134 6.72 6.08 13.06
N LEU A 135 7.49 5.68 12.03
CA LEU A 135 8.43 4.56 12.13
C LEU A 135 9.76 4.92 12.82
N ASP A 136 10.22 6.16 12.68
CA ASP A 136 11.44 6.70 13.29
C ASP A 136 11.16 7.35 14.66
N GLY A 137 9.93 7.27 15.18
CA GLY A 137 9.53 7.80 16.48
C GLY A 137 10.24 7.14 17.67
N ASP A 138 9.78 7.43 18.89
CA ASP A 138 10.44 6.97 20.12
C ASP A 138 10.63 5.45 20.16
N GLY A 139 11.89 5.01 20.23
CA GLY A 139 12.31 3.60 20.18
C GLY A 139 12.73 3.08 18.80
N GLY A 140 12.53 3.87 17.73
CA GLY A 140 12.95 3.56 16.37
C GLY A 140 12.52 2.16 15.91
N TYR A 141 13.40 1.45 15.18
CA TYR A 141 13.09 0.11 14.67
C TYR A 141 12.81 -0.94 15.76
N HIS A 142 13.18 -0.69 17.02
CA HIS A 142 12.87 -1.60 18.12
C HIS A 142 11.39 -1.57 18.51
N ALA A 143 10.73 -0.43 18.31
CA ALA A 143 9.31 -0.20 18.58
C ALA A 143 8.39 -0.61 17.41
N TRP A 144 8.97 -1.12 16.31
CA TRP A 144 8.19 -1.58 15.17
C TRP A 144 7.32 -2.79 15.52
N PRO A 145 6.15 -2.93 14.86
CA PRO A 145 5.29 -4.09 15.06
C PRO A 145 6.04 -5.40 14.76
N ARG A 146 5.70 -6.47 15.48
CA ARG A 146 6.33 -7.79 15.27
C ARG A 146 5.41 -8.76 14.54
N GLY A 147 6.05 -9.74 13.88
CA GLY A 147 5.35 -10.81 13.18
C GLY A 147 4.36 -10.28 12.16
N ARG A 148 3.14 -10.82 12.17
CA ARG A 148 2.11 -10.54 11.15
C ARG A 148 1.66 -9.07 11.10
N ASN A 149 1.77 -8.34 12.21
CA ASN A 149 1.43 -6.91 12.25
C ASN A 149 2.41 -6.05 11.45
N LEU A 150 3.55 -6.60 11.02
CA LEU A 150 4.49 -5.88 10.17
C LEU A 150 4.13 -5.98 8.68
N GLU A 151 3.21 -6.88 8.28
CA GLU A 151 2.79 -7.03 6.89
C GLU A 151 2.04 -5.78 6.34
N PRO A 152 1.13 -5.12 7.08
CA PRO A 152 0.55 -3.84 6.63
C PRO A 152 1.58 -2.72 6.48
N VAL A 153 2.60 -2.69 7.36
CA VAL A 153 3.70 -1.72 7.28
C VAL A 153 4.54 -1.96 6.01
N LEU A 154 4.85 -3.22 5.70
CA LEU A 154 5.53 -3.61 4.47
C LEU A 154 4.77 -3.12 3.23
N ALA A 155 3.45 -3.28 3.22
CA ALA A 155 2.62 -2.83 2.10
C ALA A 155 2.60 -1.30 1.96
N THR A 156 2.53 -0.55 3.07
CA THR A 156 2.65 0.92 3.02
C THR A 156 3.98 1.36 2.42
N LEU A 157 5.11 0.78 2.87
CA LEU A 157 6.42 1.12 2.32
C LEU A 157 6.54 0.73 0.84
N PHE A 158 5.91 -0.38 0.44
CA PHE A 158 5.83 -0.77 -0.96
C PHE A 158 5.07 0.27 -1.81
N TYR A 159 3.93 0.78 -1.33
CA TYR A 159 3.21 1.85 -2.03
C TYR A 159 4.04 3.13 -2.12
N ALA A 160 4.75 3.49 -1.04
CA ALA A 160 5.63 4.66 -1.03
C ALA A 160 6.78 4.51 -2.02
N LEU A 161 7.44 3.34 -2.05
CA LEU A 161 8.56 3.07 -2.95
C LEU A 161 8.13 3.04 -4.42
N GLU A 162 6.94 2.52 -4.72
CA GLU A 162 6.37 2.57 -6.06
C GLU A 162 6.07 4.01 -6.49
N ALA A 163 5.61 4.85 -5.57
CA ALA A 163 5.32 6.26 -5.82
C ALA A 163 6.58 7.13 -5.97
N CYS A 164 7.73 6.73 -5.43
CA CYS A 164 9.02 7.44 -5.55
C CYS A 164 9.63 7.30 -6.95
N THR A 165 10.12 8.38 -7.59
CA THR A 165 11.02 8.24 -8.76
C THR A 165 12.39 7.67 -8.33
N TRP A 166 13.23 7.27 -9.29
CA TRP A 166 14.54 6.67 -8.99
C TRP A 166 15.52 7.64 -8.31
N ASP A 167 15.37 8.93 -8.58
CA ASP A 167 16.15 10.04 -8.03
C ASP A 167 15.51 10.67 -6.78
N ASP A 168 14.34 10.17 -6.35
CA ASP A 168 13.66 10.67 -5.16
C ASP A 168 14.47 10.33 -3.89
N PRO A 169 14.87 11.32 -3.06
CA PRO A 169 15.57 11.07 -1.81
C PRO A 169 14.82 10.10 -0.87
N TRP A 170 13.49 10.06 -0.94
CA TRP A 170 12.66 9.15 -0.13
C TRP A 170 12.86 7.68 -0.48
N ARG A 171 13.29 7.38 -1.72
CA ARG A 171 13.48 6.02 -2.21
C ARG A 171 14.51 5.26 -1.37
N ILE A 172 15.63 5.90 -1.06
CA ILE A 172 16.74 5.30 -0.29
C ILE A 172 16.24 4.88 1.09
N TRP A 173 15.56 5.80 1.80
CA TRP A 173 15.00 5.52 3.11
C TRP A 173 13.96 4.38 3.05
N CYS A 174 13.07 4.38 2.05
CA CYS A 174 12.08 3.32 1.86
C CYS A 174 12.74 1.95 1.64
N VAL A 175 13.78 1.88 0.80
CA VAL A 175 14.55 0.66 0.54
C VAL A 175 15.17 0.12 1.83
N ASP A 176 15.84 0.98 2.60
CA ASP A 176 16.48 0.58 3.85
C ASP A 176 15.47 0.13 4.91
N ALA A 177 14.33 0.83 5.01
CA ALA A 177 13.25 0.45 5.91
C ALA A 177 12.63 -0.89 5.50
N MET A 178 12.37 -1.10 4.21
CA MET A 178 11.84 -2.36 3.69
C MET A 178 12.80 -3.52 3.93
N ARG A 179 14.11 -3.35 3.69
CA ARG A 179 15.13 -4.39 3.98
C ARG A 179 15.06 -4.85 5.44
N LYS A 180 14.99 -3.92 6.39
CA LYS A 180 14.81 -4.24 7.82
C LYS A 180 13.52 -5.01 8.07
N ILE A 181 12.41 -4.64 7.43
CA ILE A 181 11.14 -5.38 7.56
C ILE A 181 11.26 -6.79 6.99
N LEU A 182 11.91 -6.98 5.84
CA LEU A 182 12.13 -8.30 5.25
C LEU A 182 12.90 -9.22 6.22
N ASP A 183 13.93 -8.68 6.88
CA ASP A 183 14.70 -9.41 7.90
C ASP A 183 13.85 -9.78 9.10
N LEU A 184 13.03 -8.84 9.61
CA LEU A 184 12.14 -9.07 10.75
C LEU A 184 11.04 -10.09 10.44
N LEU A 185 10.50 -10.07 9.23
CA LEU A 185 9.52 -11.06 8.74
C LEU A 185 10.17 -12.36 8.27
N LYS A 186 11.50 -12.42 8.18
CA LYS A 186 12.28 -13.54 7.66
C LYS A 186 11.87 -13.95 6.23
N LEU A 187 11.54 -12.97 5.38
CA LEU A 187 11.19 -13.21 3.97
C LEU A 187 12.48 -13.35 3.16
N LYS A 188 12.75 -14.56 2.65
CA LYS A 188 14.02 -14.89 1.97
C LYS A 188 13.89 -15.00 0.46
N THR A 189 12.66 -15.04 -0.05
CA THR A 189 12.39 -15.27 -1.47
C THR A 189 11.37 -14.29 -2.02
N VAL A 190 11.47 -13.98 -3.33
CA VAL A 190 10.47 -13.17 -4.04
C VAL A 190 9.05 -13.74 -3.91
N LYS A 191 8.93 -15.07 -3.85
CA LYS A 191 7.64 -15.76 -3.69
C LYS A 191 7.00 -15.47 -2.34
N GLU A 192 7.78 -15.45 -1.26
CA GLU A 192 7.29 -15.11 0.08
C GLU A 192 6.91 -13.63 0.16
N PHE A 193 7.74 -12.75 -0.41
CA PHE A 193 7.46 -11.31 -0.50
C PHE A 193 6.14 -11.03 -1.24
N LYS A 194 5.99 -11.57 -2.45
CA LYS A 194 4.76 -11.49 -3.25
C LYS A 194 3.56 -12.06 -2.49
N LYS A 195 3.71 -13.22 -1.86
CA LYS A 195 2.64 -13.86 -1.09
C LYS A 195 2.17 -12.96 0.06
N THR A 196 3.09 -12.32 0.78
CA THR A 196 2.78 -11.38 1.85
C THR A 196 2.04 -10.15 1.34
N LEU A 197 2.55 -9.52 0.28
CA LEU A 197 1.94 -8.32 -0.32
C LEU A 197 0.56 -8.60 -0.94
N ASN A 198 0.34 -9.77 -1.53
CA ASN A 198 -0.93 -10.15 -2.15
C ASN A 198 -2.10 -10.32 -1.15
N PHE A 199 -1.84 -10.25 0.16
CA PHE A 199 -2.91 -10.11 1.14
C PHE A 199 -3.44 -8.69 1.27
N MET A 200 -2.76 -7.68 0.71
CA MET A 200 -3.12 -6.26 0.83
C MET A 200 -3.74 -5.74 -0.48
N PRO A 201 -4.43 -4.59 -0.46
CA PRO A 201 -4.94 -3.96 -1.68
C PRO A 201 -3.83 -3.72 -2.68
N MET A 202 -4.01 -4.22 -3.90
CA MET A 202 -3.01 -4.14 -4.96
C MET A 202 -3.71 -3.92 -6.30
N THR A 203 -3.00 -3.26 -7.21
CA THR A 203 -3.38 -3.16 -8.61
C THR A 203 -2.52 -4.14 -9.43
N GLU A 204 -2.82 -4.34 -10.70
CA GLU A 204 -1.97 -5.16 -11.58
C GLU A 204 -0.57 -4.56 -11.75
N LEU A 205 -0.45 -3.24 -11.95
CA LEU A 205 0.88 -2.60 -12.01
C LEU A 205 1.65 -2.73 -10.70
N HIS A 206 0.99 -2.73 -9.54
CA HIS A 206 1.65 -3.08 -8.28
C HIS A 206 2.23 -4.50 -8.32
N GLN A 207 1.48 -5.48 -8.84
CA GLN A 207 1.95 -6.86 -8.94
C GLN A 207 3.16 -7.00 -9.87
N GLU A 208 3.17 -6.28 -10.99
CA GLU A 208 4.30 -6.20 -11.92
C GLU A 208 5.55 -5.58 -11.26
N MET A 209 5.36 -4.54 -10.45
CA MET A 209 6.44 -3.85 -9.73
C MET A 209 7.08 -4.69 -8.61
N MET A 210 6.43 -5.75 -8.12
CA MET A 210 6.97 -6.55 -7.02
C MET A 210 8.31 -7.22 -7.36
N ASP A 211 8.53 -7.65 -8.60
CA ASP A 211 9.81 -8.25 -9.01
C ASP A 211 10.94 -7.20 -9.07
N ILE A 212 10.62 -6.01 -9.60
CA ILE A 212 11.56 -4.89 -9.72
C ILE A 212 11.98 -4.42 -8.33
N VAL A 213 11.00 -4.21 -7.44
CA VAL A 213 11.26 -3.83 -6.05
C VAL A 213 12.03 -4.91 -5.32
N TRP A 214 11.67 -6.19 -5.48
CA TRP A 214 12.41 -7.27 -4.85
C TRP A 214 13.88 -7.28 -5.29
N ALA A 215 14.16 -7.13 -6.58
CA ALA A 215 15.52 -7.06 -7.10
C ALA A 215 16.32 -5.91 -6.48
N GLU A 216 15.73 -4.72 -6.34
CA GLU A 216 16.36 -3.58 -5.68
C GLU A 216 16.60 -3.81 -4.18
N LEU A 217 15.68 -4.49 -3.49
CA LEU A 217 15.84 -4.81 -2.08
C LEU A 217 16.98 -5.83 -1.86
N THR A 218 17.16 -6.79 -2.77
CA THR A 218 18.17 -7.86 -2.63
C THR A 218 19.52 -7.56 -3.27
N HIS A 219 19.57 -6.66 -4.24
CA HIS A 219 20.81 -6.24 -4.89
C HIS A 219 21.19 -4.84 -4.40
N GLU A 220 22.32 -4.71 -3.70
CA GLU A 220 22.80 -3.43 -3.13
C GLU A 220 23.08 -2.35 -4.19
N SER A 221 23.09 -2.70 -5.47
CA SER A 221 23.24 -1.78 -6.58
C SER A 221 21.88 -1.41 -7.18
N VAL A 222 21.44 -0.18 -6.92
CA VAL A 222 20.48 0.52 -7.80
C VAL A 222 21.01 0.37 -9.23
N PRO A 223 20.25 -0.17 -10.19
CA PRO A 223 20.67 -0.14 -11.57
C PRO A 223 20.82 1.33 -11.95
N ARG A 224 22.07 1.79 -12.19
CA ARG A 224 22.29 3.06 -12.87
C ARG A 224 21.61 2.92 -14.21
N ILE A 225 20.45 3.57 -14.39
CA ILE A 225 19.75 3.64 -15.67
C ILE A 225 20.67 4.44 -16.61
N SER A 226 21.55 3.73 -17.28
CA SER A 226 22.41 4.25 -18.35
C SER A 226 22.11 3.58 -19.69
N SER A 227 21.08 2.75 -19.81
CA SER A 227 20.91 1.96 -21.04
C SER A 227 19.48 1.70 -21.54
N MET A 228 18.43 2.23 -20.91
CA MET A 228 17.06 2.09 -21.47
C MET A 228 16.49 3.34 -22.14
N LEU A 229 17.21 4.47 -22.14
CA LEU A 229 16.79 5.69 -22.85
C LEU A 229 17.32 5.79 -24.30
N GLN A 230 17.85 4.71 -24.89
CA GLN A 230 18.30 4.70 -26.29
C GLN A 230 17.44 3.87 -27.26
N VAL A 231 16.30 3.30 -26.82
CA VAL A 231 15.47 2.44 -27.70
C VAL A 231 14.17 3.10 -28.17
N PHE A 232 13.88 4.33 -27.73
CA PHE A 232 12.80 5.14 -28.31
C PHE A 232 13.29 6.57 -28.54
N GLY A 233 14.14 6.70 -29.55
CA GLY A 233 14.33 7.91 -30.35
C GLY A 233 13.65 7.74 -31.70
#